data_AF-A0A1A0KAT2-F1
#
_entry.id   AF-A0A1A0KAT2-F1
#
_cell.length_a   1.000
_cell.length_b   1.000
_cell.length_c   1.000
_cell.angle_alpha   90.00
_cell.angle_beta   90.00
_cell.angle_gamma   90.00
#
_symmetry.space_group_name_H-M   'P 1'
#
loop_
_entity.id
_entity.type
_entity.pdbx_description
1 polymer ?
#
loop_
_entity_poly.entity_id
_entity_poly.type
_entity_poly.pdbx_seq_one_letter_code
_entity_poly.pdbx_strand_id
1 'polypeptide(L)'
;MARVAIELIAWVAAPWALASWSVVAAAIAVVVLIGVPAIFATRGDKKQVLVAVPGWATIAMMLVLIAAAVLGAWFAWPAWVAVLVTVLAVATVGTELPRWRWLARAP
;
A
#
# COMPACT_ATOMS: atom_id res chain seq x y z
N MET A 1 -6.07 12.17 0.58
CA MET A 1 -6.37 11.88 -0.84
C MET A 1 -5.25 11.09 -1.52
N ALA A 2 -3.98 11.51 -1.43
CA ALA A 2 -2.84 10.79 -2.03
C ALA A 2 -2.71 9.32 -1.60
N ARG A 3 -2.88 9.03 -0.30
CA ARG A 3 -2.87 7.66 0.24
C ARG A 3 -3.91 6.73 -0.41
N VAL A 4 -5.14 7.18 -0.59
CA VAL A 4 -6.19 6.33 -1.20
C VAL A 4 -5.86 6.08 -2.68
N ALA A 5 -5.35 7.09 -3.38
CA ALA A 5 -4.92 6.93 -4.76
C ALA A 5 -3.79 5.89 -4.90
N ILE A 6 -2.78 5.93 -4.03
CA ILE A 6 -1.69 4.95 -4.10
C ILE A 6 -2.16 3.53 -3.73
N GLU A 7 -3.10 3.39 -2.80
CA GLU A 7 -3.72 2.10 -2.46
C GLU A 7 -4.46 1.50 -3.66
N LEU A 8 -5.30 2.31 -4.34
CA LEU A 8 -6.01 1.88 -5.53
C LEU A 8 -5.04 1.50 -6.66
N ILE A 9 -3.98 2.28 -6.86
CA ILE A 9 -2.95 1.95 -7.86
C ILE A 9 -2.26 0.63 -7.51
N ALA A 10 -1.93 0.37 -6.24
CA ALA A 10 -1.34 -0.89 -5.81
C ALA A 10 -2.24 -2.08 -6.12
N TRP A 11 -3.54 -1.96 -5.84
CA TRP A 11 -4.53 -3.03 -6.08
C TRP A 11 -4.76 -3.33 -7.56
N VAL A 12 -4.34 -2.43 -8.45
CA VAL A 12 -4.55 -2.55 -9.89
C VAL A 12 -3.25 -2.94 -10.59
N ALA A 13 -2.18 -2.19 -10.36
CA ALA A 13 -0.93 -2.36 -11.08
C ALA A 13 -0.18 -3.64 -10.67
N ALA A 14 -0.15 -3.98 -9.38
CA ALA A 14 0.54 -5.17 -8.89
C ALA A 14 -0.06 -6.49 -9.43
N PRO A 15 -1.38 -6.74 -9.37
CA PRO A 15 -1.93 -7.96 -9.96
C PRO A 15 -1.84 -7.97 -11.49
N TRP A 16 -1.93 -6.84 -12.19
CA TRP A 16 -1.70 -6.85 -13.64
C TRP A 16 -0.27 -7.21 -14.01
N ALA A 17 0.71 -6.69 -13.26
CA ALA A 17 2.11 -7.10 -13.44
C ALA A 17 2.27 -8.61 -13.22
N LEU A 18 1.68 -9.16 -12.16
CA LEU A 18 1.78 -10.59 -11.83
C LEU A 18 0.96 -11.48 -12.76
N ALA A 19 -0.17 -11.02 -13.31
CA ALA A 19 -1.05 -11.81 -14.15
C ALA A 19 -0.37 -12.30 -15.44
N SER A 20 0.65 -11.56 -15.92
CA SER A 20 1.48 -11.99 -17.04
C SER A 20 2.35 -13.22 -16.74
N TRP A 21 2.58 -13.52 -15.46
CA TRP A 21 3.37 -14.67 -14.99
C TRP A 21 2.49 -15.79 -14.40
N SER A 22 1.51 -15.42 -13.57
CA SER A 22 0.59 -16.34 -12.90
C SER A 22 -0.67 -15.64 -12.41
N VAL A 23 -1.82 -16.09 -12.92
CA VAL A 23 -3.14 -15.63 -12.47
C VAL A 23 -3.37 -15.91 -10.98
N VAL A 24 -2.84 -17.03 -10.47
CA VAL A 24 -2.93 -17.38 -9.04
C VAL A 24 -2.14 -16.36 -8.20
N ALA A 25 -0.94 -15.98 -8.65
CA ALA A 25 -0.15 -14.95 -7.96
C ALA A 25 -0.85 -13.60 -7.97
N ALA A 26 -1.50 -13.22 -9.08
CA ALA A 26 -2.31 -12.01 -9.15
C ALA A 26 -3.48 -12.02 -8.16
N ALA A 27 -4.22 -13.14 -8.08
CA ALA A 27 -5.32 -13.29 -7.13
C ALA A 27 -4.83 -13.20 -5.67
N ILE A 28 -3.72 -13.86 -5.34
CA ILE A 28 -3.09 -13.77 -4.01
C ILE A 28 -2.70 -12.33 -3.70
N ALA A 29 -2.11 -11.61 -4.65
CA ALA A 29 -1.71 -10.21 -4.45
C ALA A 29 -2.90 -9.32 -4.11
N VAL A 30 -4.03 -9.46 -4.81
CA VAL A 30 -5.26 -8.72 -4.49
C VAL A 30 -5.74 -9.03 -3.06
N VAL A 31 -5.84 -10.32 -2.72
CA VAL A 31 -6.29 -10.75 -1.38
C VAL A 31 -5.38 -10.21 -0.29
N VAL A 32 -4.06 -10.26 -0.48
CA VAL A 32 -3.09 -9.79 0.51
C VAL A 32 -3.12 -8.27 0.64
N LEU A 33 -3.04 -7.53 -0.48
CA LEU A 33 -2.95 -6.06 -0.48
C LEU A 33 -4.22 -5.38 0.04
N ILE A 34 -5.37 -6.07 -0.02
CA ILE A 34 -6.64 -5.58 0.53
C ILE A 34 -6.88 -6.16 1.92
N GLY A 35 -6.79 -7.48 2.07
CA GLY A 35 -7.21 -8.21 3.26
C GLY A 35 -6.33 -7.94 4.47
N VAL A 36 -5.00 -7.91 4.29
CA VAL A 36 -4.07 -7.66 5.40
C VAL A 36 -4.36 -6.30 6.07
N PRO A 37 -4.38 -5.15 5.37
CA PRO A 37 -4.68 -3.86 6.00
C PRO A 37 -6.16 -3.69 6.41
N ALA A 38 -7.06 -4.56 5.92
CA ALA A 38 -8.45 -4.61 6.39
C ALA A 38 -8.58 -5.28 7.76
N ILE A 39 -7.79 -6.33 8.02
CA ILE A 39 -7.81 -7.10 9.26
C ILE A 39 -6.96 -6.43 10.35
N PHE A 40 -5.78 -5.95 9.98
CA PHE A 40 -4.80 -5.40 10.92
C PHE A 40 -4.82 -3.87 10.93
N ALA A 41 -4.87 -3.27 12.12
CA ALA A 41 -4.72 -1.83 12.29
C ALA A 41 -4.18 -1.48 13.69
N THR A 42 -3.50 -0.34 13.82
CA THR A 42 -3.10 0.19 15.12
C THR A 42 -4.30 0.71 15.91
N ARG A 43 -4.29 0.52 17.23
CA ARG A 43 -5.38 1.02 18.09
C ARG A 43 -5.52 2.53 17.96
N GLY A 44 -6.76 2.99 17.81
CA GLY A 44 -7.08 4.41 17.59
C GLY A 44 -6.96 4.87 16.14
N ASP A 45 -6.42 4.04 15.24
CA ASP A 45 -6.30 4.38 13.80
C ASP A 45 -7.63 4.22 13.04
N LYS A 46 -8.51 3.33 13.53
CA LYS A 46 -9.86 3.09 12.99
C LYS A 46 -10.86 2.88 14.13
N LYS A 47 -12.14 3.21 13.89
CA LYS A 47 -13.23 3.01 14.88
C LYS A 47 -13.40 1.54 15.27
N GLN A 48 -13.24 0.64 14.30
CA GLN A 48 -13.26 -0.81 14.51
C GLN A 48 -11.92 -1.38 14.08
N VAL A 49 -11.26 -2.04 15.02
CA VAL A 49 -9.99 -2.74 14.81
C VAL A 49 -10.24 -4.21 15.08
N LEU A 50 -10.10 -5.05 14.05
CA LEU A 50 -10.33 -6.49 14.19
C LEU A 50 -9.13 -7.15 14.88
N VAL A 51 -7.92 -6.87 14.40
CA VAL A 51 -6.68 -7.29 15.06
C VAL A 51 -5.76 -6.08 15.26
N ALA A 52 -5.46 -5.79 16.52
CA ALA A 52 -4.59 -4.68 16.90
C ALA A 52 -3.12 -5.02 16.64
N VAL A 53 -2.39 -4.11 15.99
CA VAL A 53 -0.95 -4.23 15.75
C VAL A 53 -0.21 -2.96 16.17
N PRO A 54 1.06 -3.04 16.59
CA PRO A 54 1.86 -1.87 16.94
C PRO A 54 2.01 -0.92 15.75
N GLY A 55 2.23 0.36 16.00
CA GLY A 55 2.21 1.40 14.95
C GLY A 55 3.23 1.18 13.83
N TRP A 56 4.39 0.61 14.13
CA TRP A 56 5.41 0.27 13.13
C TRP A 56 4.89 -0.75 12.10
N ALA A 57 3.98 -1.65 12.47
CA ALA A 57 3.40 -2.64 11.56
C ALA A 57 2.49 -1.96 10.52
N THR A 58 1.73 -0.94 10.93
CA THR A 58 0.94 -0.12 10.00
C THR A 58 1.81 0.65 9.02
N ILE A 59 2.97 1.15 9.47
CA ILE A 59 3.95 1.78 8.57
C ILE A 59 4.47 0.73 7.57
N ALA A 60 4.87 -0.45 8.04
CA ALA A 60 5.38 -1.52 7.17
C ALA A 60 4.36 -1.94 6.09
N MET A 61 3.09 -2.15 6.47
CA MET A 61 2.02 -2.46 5.51
C MET A 61 1.84 -1.36 4.46
N MET A 62 1.90 -0.10 4.89
CA MET A 62 1.80 1.04 3.98
C MET A 62 2.99 1.11 3.01
N LEU A 63 4.20 0.82 3.47
CA LEU A 63 5.39 0.73 2.62
C LEU A 63 5.27 -0.40 1.59
N VAL A 64 4.71 -1.56 1.98
CA VAL A 64 4.42 -2.66 1.05
C VAL A 64 3.44 -2.23 -0.03
N LEU A 65 2.35 -1.54 0.32
CA LEU A 65 1.39 -0.98 -0.64
C LEU A 65 2.06 0.01 -1.61
N ILE A 66 2.88 0.92 -1.10
CA ILE A 66 3.60 1.90 -1.92
C ILE A 66 4.57 1.17 -2.88
N ALA A 67 5.33 0.20 -2.38
CA ALA A 67 6.24 -0.58 -3.21
C ALA A 67 5.49 -1.36 -4.29
N ALA A 68 4.35 -1.98 -3.95
CA ALA A 68 3.51 -2.70 -4.89
C ALA A 68 2.94 -1.77 -5.99
N ALA A 69 2.51 -0.56 -5.63
CA ALA A 69 2.08 0.45 -6.61
C ALA A 69 3.20 0.84 -7.57
N VAL A 70 4.38 1.19 -7.04
CA VAL A 70 5.51 1.66 -7.84
C VAL A 70 6.04 0.54 -8.74
N LEU A 71 6.39 -0.61 -8.17
CA LEU A 71 6.91 -1.74 -8.94
C LEU A 71 5.87 -2.24 -9.94
N GLY A 72 4.62 -2.42 -9.49
CA GLY A 72 3.52 -2.83 -10.36
C GLY A 72 3.35 -1.89 -11.55
N ALA A 73 3.40 -0.57 -11.33
CA ALA A 73 3.27 0.40 -12.42
C ALA A 73 4.44 0.32 -13.42
N TRP A 74 5.67 0.13 -12.95
CA TRP A 74 6.84 -0.02 -13.83
C TRP A 74 6.78 -1.30 -14.68
N PHE A 75 6.17 -2.37 -14.17
CA PHE A 75 6.04 -3.63 -14.91
C PHE A 75 4.78 -3.73 -15.77
N ALA A 76 3.69 -3.05 -15.39
CA ALA A 76 2.40 -3.19 -16.06
C ALA A 76 2.06 -2.03 -17.02
N TRP A 77 2.60 -0.83 -16.80
CA TRP A 77 2.16 0.38 -17.48
C TRP A 77 3.30 1.10 -18.22
N PRO A 78 2.98 2.03 -19.14
CA PRO A 78 3.98 2.87 -19.79
C PRO A 78 4.83 3.66 -18.79
N ALA A 79 6.11 3.84 -19.10
CA ALA A 79 7.09 4.47 -18.21
C ALA A 79 6.65 5.86 -17.69
N TRP A 80 5.99 6.68 -18.51
CA TRP A 80 5.50 7.99 -18.10
C TRP A 80 4.44 7.91 -16.99
N VAL A 81 3.57 6.89 -17.02
CA VAL A 81 2.59 6.63 -15.95
C VAL A 81 3.32 6.18 -14.68
N ALA A 82 4.29 5.28 -14.81
CA ALA A 82 5.08 4.78 -13.68
C ALA A 82 5.87 5.89 -12.97
N VAL A 83 6.37 6.87 -13.73
CA VAL A 83 7.00 8.08 -13.17
C VAL A 83 5.99 8.89 -12.35
N LEU A 84 4.77 9.12 -12.87
CA LEU A 84 3.73 9.83 -12.13
C LEU A 84 3.33 9.09 -10.84
N VAL A 85 3.22 7.76 -10.89
CA VAL A 85 2.96 6.92 -9.71
C VAL A 85 4.09 7.05 -8.69
N THR A 86 5.34 7.10 -9.14
CA THR A 86 6.51 7.27 -8.27
C THR A 86 6.50 8.65 -7.59
N VAL A 87 6.16 9.71 -8.32
CA VAL A 87 5.99 11.06 -7.74
C VAL A 87 4.86 11.07 -6.70
N LEU A 88 3.73 10.44 -7.01
CA LEU A 88 2.62 10.29 -6.07
C LEU A 88 3.01 9.49 -4.82
N ALA A 89 3.82 8.45 -4.97
CA ALA A 89 4.36 7.66 -3.85
C ALA A 89 5.22 8.52 -2.93
N VAL A 90 6.14 9.32 -3.48
CA VAL A 90 6.97 10.26 -2.70
C VAL A 90 6.09 11.29 -1.98
N ALA A 91 5.11 11.87 -2.69
CA ALA A 91 4.15 12.79 -2.08
C ALA A 91 3.35 12.13 -0.95
N THR A 92 2.92 10.88 -1.12
CA THR A 92 2.19 10.12 -0.11
C THR A 92 3.03 9.91 1.14
N VAL A 93 4.30 9.50 0.99
CA VAL A 93 5.23 9.39 2.13
C VAL A 93 5.35 10.73 2.84
N GLY A 94 5.55 11.82 2.09
CA GLY A 94 5.63 13.17 2.64
C GLY A 94 4.41 13.55 3.48
N THR A 95 3.21 13.26 2.99
CA THR A 95 1.95 13.56 3.71
C THR A 95 1.70 12.65 4.91
N GLU A 96 2.22 11.42 4.90
CA GLU A 96 2.03 10.45 5.99
C GLU A 96 3.11 10.56 7.08
N LEU A 97 4.23 11.24 6.83
CA LEU A 97 5.32 11.41 7.80
C LEU A 97 4.87 11.88 9.20
N PRO A 98 3.99 12.91 9.35
CA PRO A 98 3.51 13.32 10.67
C PRO A 98 2.79 12.20 11.41
N ARG A 99 1.95 11.43 10.72
CA ARG A 99 1.22 10.28 11.27
C ARG A 99 2.18 9.14 11.60
N TRP A 100 3.16 8.85 10.74
CA TRP A 100 4.16 7.82 10.98
C TRP A 100 5.03 8.13 12.20
N ARG A 101 5.34 9.41 12.46
CA ARG A 101 6.05 9.82 13.68
C ARG A 101 5.24 9.53 14.95
N TRP A 102 3.91 9.64 14.89
CA TRP A 102 3.03 9.24 15.98
C TRP A 102 2.97 7.71 16.12
N LEU A 103 2.73 7.00 15.01
CA LEU A 103 2.68 5.52 14.99
C LEU A 103 3.98 4.88 15.48
N ALA A 104 5.13 5.42 15.12
CA ALA A 104 6.43 4.90 15.57
C ALA A 104 6.63 4.98 17.10
N ARG A 105 5.81 5.79 17.79
CA ARG A 105 5.80 5.92 19.26
C ARG A 105 4.59 5.24 19.90
N ALA A 106 3.62 4.81 19.09
CA ALA A 106 2.42 4.14 19.56
C ALA A 106 2.74 2.67 19.88
N PRO A 107 2.38 2.18 21.08
CA PRO A 107 2.65 0.81 21.51
C PRO A 107 1.86 -0.24 20.72
#